data_AF-A0A210W808-F1
#
_entry.id   AF-A0A210W808-F1
#
_cell.length_a   1.000
_cell.length_b   1.000
_cell.length_c   1.000
_cell.angle_alpha   90.00
_cell.angle_beta   90.00
_cell.angle_gamma   90.00
#
_symmetry.space_group_name_H-M   'P 1'
#
loop_
_entity.id
_entity.type
_entity.pdbx_description
1 polymer ?
#
loop_
_entity_poly.entity_id
_entity_poly.type
_entity_poly.pdbx_seq_one_letter_code
_entity_poly.pdbx_strand_id
1 'polypeptide(L)'
;MTKPAKLQLKIYQGATFRRRLRWLSPDKMPIDLTGCTARMQVREEVESTAALLELSTENGRIALGGTAGTVDLLVDAGTTAAITWSGGVHDLEIVHPGGEVTRLAEGSCCVSPEVTRD
;
A
#
# COMPACT_ATOMS: atom_id res chain seq x y z
N MET A 1 -4.25 -17.58 -11.10
CA MET A 1 -3.52 -16.65 -10.22
C MET A 1 -3.25 -15.37 -10.99
N THR A 2 -3.78 -14.24 -10.56
CA THR A 2 -3.50 -12.94 -11.19
C THR A 2 -2.06 -12.54 -10.89
N LYS A 3 -1.28 -12.16 -11.89
CA LYS A 3 0.07 -11.64 -11.66
C LYS A 3 -0.03 -10.30 -10.91
N PRO A 4 0.71 -10.09 -9.81
CA PRO A 4 0.70 -8.82 -9.11
C PRO A 4 1.11 -7.66 -10.03
N ALA A 5 0.41 -6.52 -9.89
CA ALA A 5 0.80 -5.31 -10.59
C ALA A 5 2.16 -4.80 -10.07
N LYS A 6 3.01 -4.31 -10.97
CA LYS A 6 4.26 -3.64 -10.57
C LYS A 6 3.98 -2.19 -10.20
N LEU A 7 4.21 -1.84 -8.95
CA LEU A 7 3.91 -0.52 -8.39
C LEU A 7 5.14 0.06 -7.70
N GLN A 8 5.73 1.08 -8.31
CA GLN A 8 6.77 1.88 -7.66
C GLN A 8 6.10 2.99 -6.84
N LEU A 9 6.49 3.09 -5.58
CA LEU A 9 6.00 4.11 -4.66
C LEU A 9 7.11 5.12 -4.39
N LYS A 10 6.73 6.39 -4.36
CA LYS A 10 7.58 7.49 -3.93
C LYS A 10 6.87 8.25 -2.83
N ILE A 11 7.46 8.22 -1.63
CA ILE A 11 6.99 8.96 -0.48
C ILE A 11 7.81 10.25 -0.40
N TYR A 12 7.14 11.37 -0.22
CA TYR A 12 7.80 12.63 0.12
C TYR A 12 7.72 12.78 1.65
N GLN A 13 8.87 12.80 2.32
CA GLN A 13 8.95 12.99 3.76
C GLN A 13 8.27 14.31 4.14
N GLY A 14 7.57 14.33 5.27
CA GLY A 14 6.81 15.50 5.73
C GLY A 14 5.54 15.84 4.94
N ALA A 15 5.20 15.07 3.91
CA ALA A 15 4.00 15.27 3.11
C ALA A 15 3.01 14.11 3.27
N THR A 16 1.72 14.42 3.14
CA THR A 16 0.70 13.36 3.08
C THR A 16 0.85 12.56 1.80
N PHE A 17 1.16 11.28 1.93
CA PHE A 17 1.21 10.35 0.81
C PHE A 17 -0.18 9.78 0.52
N ARG A 18 -0.60 9.84 -0.74
CA ARG A 18 -1.86 9.24 -1.23
C ARG A 18 -1.60 8.43 -2.49
N ARG A 19 -2.12 7.21 -2.54
CA ARG A 19 -2.13 6.39 -3.75
C ARG A 19 -3.44 5.63 -3.87
N ARG A 20 -4.16 5.87 -4.96
CA ARG A 20 -5.37 5.11 -5.32
C ARG A 20 -5.04 4.07 -6.38
N LEU A 21 -5.47 2.83 -6.14
CA LEU A 21 -5.56 1.79 -7.15
C LEU A 21 -7.04 1.48 -7.43
N ARG A 22 -7.31 0.92 -8.61
CA ARG A 22 -8.58 0.26 -8.92
C ARG A 22 -8.29 -1.11 -9.49
N TRP A 23 -8.84 -2.15 -8.87
CA TRP A 23 -8.73 -3.52 -9.34
C TRP A 23 -9.85 -3.81 -10.32
N LEU A 24 -9.48 -4.10 -11.56
CA LEU A 24 -10.40 -4.42 -12.65
C LEU A 24 -10.22 -5.88 -13.09
N SER A 25 -11.32 -6.51 -13.52
CA SER A 25 -11.31 -7.75 -14.28
C SER A 25 -10.72 -7.53 -15.69
N PRO A 26 -10.45 -8.61 -16.46
CA PRO A 26 -10.06 -8.49 -17.86
C PRO A 26 -11.03 -7.66 -18.73
N ASP A 27 -12.33 -7.72 -18.40
CA ASP A 27 -13.40 -6.96 -19.07
C ASP A 27 -13.54 -5.51 -18.56
N LYS A 28 -12.56 -5.03 -17.78
CA LYS A 28 -12.51 -3.68 -17.20
C LYS A 28 -13.63 -3.37 -16.20
N MET A 29 -14.24 -4.41 -15.63
CA MET A 29 -15.23 -4.26 -14.55
C MET A 29 -14.53 -4.22 -13.18
N PRO A 30 -14.92 -3.33 -12.25
CA PRO A 30 -14.37 -3.33 -10.91
C PRO A 30 -14.58 -4.67 -10.20
N ILE A 31 -13.55 -5.16 -9.53
CA ILE A 31 -13.66 -6.28 -8.60
C ILE A 31 -14.28 -5.75 -7.31
N ASP A 32 -15.37 -6.36 -6.84
CA ASP A 32 -15.99 -5.99 -5.57
C ASP A 32 -15.10 -6.40 -4.39
N LEU A 33 -14.80 -5.44 -3.52
CA LEU A 33 -13.97 -5.62 -2.33
C LEU A 33 -14.79 -5.59 -1.03
N THR A 34 -16.11 -5.72 -1.12
CA THR A 34 -17.00 -5.73 0.03
C THR A 34 -16.67 -6.90 0.96
N GLY A 35 -16.44 -6.59 2.23
CA GLY A 35 -16.05 -7.58 3.25
C GLY A 35 -14.58 -7.97 3.25
N CYS A 36 -13.77 -7.50 2.30
CA CYS A 36 -12.33 -7.73 2.30
C CYS A 36 -11.61 -6.86 3.32
N THR A 37 -10.43 -7.30 3.73
CA THR A 37 -9.42 -6.46 4.39
C THR A 37 -8.17 -6.36 3.53
N ALA A 38 -7.28 -5.43 3.85
CA ALA A 38 -6.04 -5.26 3.11
C ALA A 38 -4.88 -4.96 4.06
N ARG A 39 -3.69 -5.39 3.65
CA ARG A 39 -2.43 -5.13 4.36
C ARG A 39 -1.29 -4.93 3.36
N MET A 40 -0.34 -4.09 3.76
CA MET A 40 0.87 -3.78 3.01
C MET A 40 1.97 -3.45 4.01
N GLN A 41 3.16 -3.97 3.77
CA GLN A 41 4.36 -3.61 4.52
C GLN A 41 5.46 -3.16 3.57
N VAL A 42 6.21 -2.15 3.98
CA VAL A 42 7.50 -1.81 3.38
C VAL A 42 8.59 -2.43 4.23
N ARG A 43 9.56 -3.08 3.58
CA ARG A 43 10.72 -3.74 4.19
C ARG A 43 11.98 -3.34 3.44
N GLU A 44 13.15 -3.42 4.06
CA GLU A 44 14.41 -3.07 3.39
C GLU A 44 14.66 -4.00 2.18
N GLU A 45 14.52 -5.30 2.41
CA GLU A 45 14.56 -6.35 1.40
C GLU A 45 13.48 -7.42 1.67
N VAL A 46 13.31 -8.35 0.73
CA VAL A 46 12.25 -9.38 0.79
C VAL A 46 12.37 -10.26 2.04
N GLU A 47 13.60 -10.57 2.46
CA GLU A 47 13.88 -11.46 3.59
C GLU A 47 13.89 -10.72 4.94
N SER A 48 13.80 -9.38 4.96
CA SER A 48 13.83 -8.62 6.22
C SER A 48 12.62 -8.96 7.09
N THR A 49 12.85 -9.26 8.37
CA THR A 49 11.77 -9.57 9.33
C THR A 49 11.17 -8.34 9.99
N ALA A 50 11.87 -7.19 10.01
CA ALA A 50 11.35 -5.92 10.49
C ALA A 50 10.60 -5.14 9.39
N ALA A 51 9.39 -4.66 9.70
CA ALA A 51 8.65 -3.75 8.83
C ALA A 51 9.12 -2.30 9.05
N LEU A 52 9.45 -1.60 7.96
CA LEU A 52 9.82 -0.19 7.94
C LEU A 52 8.58 0.73 7.98
N LEU A 53 7.47 0.27 7.40
CA LEU A 53 6.18 0.97 7.37
C LEU A 53 5.08 -0.07 7.17
N GLU A 54 3.96 0.11 7.87
CA GLU A 54 2.79 -0.76 7.74
C GLU A 54 1.53 0.05 7.42
N LEU A 55 0.79 -0.41 6.42
CA LEU A 55 -0.53 0.08 6.04
C LEU A 55 -1.50 -1.09 6.09
N SER A 56 -2.63 -0.92 6.75
CA SER A 56 -3.69 -1.90 6.76
C SER A 56 -5.06 -1.23 6.83
N THR A 57 -6.12 -2.00 6.56
CA THR A 57 -7.48 -1.54 6.86
C THR A 57 -7.70 -1.35 8.36
N GLU A 58 -7.03 -2.15 9.19
CA GLU A 58 -7.14 -2.09 10.65
C GLU A 58 -6.49 -0.82 11.24
N ASN A 59 -5.32 -0.42 10.74
CA ASN A 59 -4.66 0.81 11.16
C ASN A 59 -5.16 2.07 10.43
N GLY A 60 -6.20 1.93 9.59
CA GLY A 60 -6.84 3.03 8.88
C GLY A 60 -6.04 3.64 7.73
N ARG A 61 -4.87 3.07 7.38
CA ARG A 61 -4.03 3.58 6.28
C ARG A 61 -4.38 2.98 4.92
N ILE A 62 -5.26 1.98 4.89
CA ILE A 62 -5.89 1.47 3.67
C ILE A 62 -7.40 1.60 3.78
N ALA A 63 -8.03 2.26 2.80
CA ALA A 63 -9.49 2.27 2.64
C ALA A 63 -9.88 1.50 1.37
N LEU A 64 -10.86 0.60 1.50
CA LEU A 64 -11.41 -0.18 0.38
C LEU A 64 -12.75 0.40 -0.07
N GLY A 65 -12.95 0.53 -1.38
CA GLY A 65 -14.14 1.14 -1.96
C GLY A 65 -15.30 0.20 -2.25
N GLY A 66 -15.31 -1.02 -1.70
CA GLY A 66 -16.34 -2.04 -1.97
C GLY A 66 -16.51 -2.30 -3.46
N THR A 67 -17.73 -2.11 -3.96
CA THR A 67 -18.11 -2.33 -5.37
C THR A 67 -17.38 -1.42 -6.36
N ALA A 68 -16.78 -0.32 -5.91
CA ALA A 68 -15.94 0.53 -6.77
C ALA A 68 -14.56 -0.09 -7.08
N GLY A 69 -14.20 -1.18 -6.39
CA GLY A 69 -12.93 -1.89 -6.55
C GLY A 69 -11.69 -1.05 -6.27
N THR A 70 -11.81 0.02 -5.49
CA THR A 70 -10.70 0.92 -5.19
C THR A 70 -9.96 0.53 -3.92
N VAL A 71 -8.64 0.72 -3.93
CA VAL A 71 -7.77 0.61 -2.76
C VAL A 71 -7.05 1.95 -2.59
N ASP A 72 -7.34 2.64 -1.50
CA ASP A 72 -6.76 3.94 -1.17
C ASP A 72 -5.72 3.80 -0.07
N LEU A 73 -4.46 4.03 -0.41
CA LEU A 73 -3.34 4.10 0.53
C LEU A 73 -3.18 5.54 1.02
N LEU A 74 -3.09 5.72 2.33
CA LEU A 74 -2.90 7.02 3.00
C LEU A 74 -1.84 6.90 4.09
N VAL A 75 -0.82 7.76 4.02
CA VAL A 75 0.14 7.96 5.11
C VAL A 75 0.18 9.45 5.39
N ASP A 76 -0.14 9.84 6.62
CA ASP A 76 -0.18 11.24 7.02
C ASP A 76 1.23 11.86 7.06
N ALA A 77 1.28 13.19 7.04
CA ALA A 77 2.54 13.94 7.01
C ALA A 77 3.43 13.69 8.24
N GLY A 78 2.85 13.45 9.43
CA GLY A 78 3.63 13.18 10.64
C GLY A 78 4.29 11.80 10.56
N THR A 79 3.54 10.79 10.11
CA THR A 79 4.11 9.46 9.84
C THR A 79 5.21 9.52 8.77
N THR A 80 5.03 10.27 7.67
CA THR A 80 6.06 10.36 6.63
C THR A 80 7.27 11.17 7.09
N ALA A 81 7.10 12.22 7.91
CA ALA A 81 8.21 12.97 8.52
C ALA A 81 9.12 12.09 9.37
N ALA A 82 8.54 11.16 10.13
CA ALA A 82 9.27 10.25 11.02
C ALA A 82 10.08 9.15 10.31
N ILE A 83 9.98 9.03 8.98
CA ILE A 83 10.72 8.01 8.21
C ILE A 83 12.22 8.32 8.20
N THR A 84 13.04 7.36 8.59
CA THR A 84 14.51 7.48 8.62
C THR A 84 15.23 6.66 7.54
N TRP A 85 14.50 5.82 6.81
CA TRP A 85 15.00 4.98 5.71
C TRP A 85 14.80 5.67 4.35
N SER A 86 15.61 5.28 3.36
CA SER A 86 15.60 5.91 2.02
C SER A 86 14.90 5.06 0.96
N GLY A 87 14.81 3.75 1.17
CA GLY A 87 14.14 2.83 0.25
C GLY A 87 13.80 1.48 0.87
N GLY A 88 13.03 0.71 0.11
CA GLY A 88 12.61 -0.64 0.45
C GLY A 88 11.77 -1.29 -0.65
N VAL A 89 11.24 -2.47 -0.35
CA VAL A 89 10.29 -3.22 -1.17
C VAL A 89 8.97 -3.37 -0.44
N HIS A 90 7.88 -3.53 -1.19
CA HIS A 90 6.55 -3.73 -0.63
C HIS A 90 5.73 -4.71 -1.46
N ASP A 91 4.73 -5.28 -0.81
CA ASP A 91 3.56 -5.87 -1.45
C ASP A 91 2.27 -5.35 -0.82
N LEU A 92 1.19 -5.43 -1.61
CA LEU A 92 -0.17 -5.10 -1.21
C LEU A 92 -1.01 -6.37 -1.37
N GLU A 93 -1.54 -6.84 -0.25
CA GLU A 93 -2.39 -8.02 -0.18
C GLU A 93 -3.83 -7.65 0.16
N ILE A 94 -4.77 -8.29 -0.54
CA ILE A 94 -6.20 -8.28 -0.23
C ILE A 94 -6.54 -9.63 0.39
N VAL A 95 -7.15 -9.61 1.57
CA VAL A 95 -7.67 -10.80 2.26
C VAL A 95 -9.18 -10.82 2.07
N HIS A 96 -9.67 -11.86 1.41
CA HIS A 96 -11.09 -12.08 1.14
C HIS A 96 -11.79 -12.66 2.39
N PRO A 97 -13.13 -12.52 2.54
CA PRO A 97 -13.87 -13.07 3.67
C PRO A 97 -13.65 -14.58 3.93
N GLY A 98 -13.29 -15.35 2.90
CA GLY A 98 -12.97 -16.78 3.01
C GLY A 98 -11.52 -17.09 3.42
N GLY A 99 -10.70 -16.07 3.71
CA GLY A 99 -9.29 -16.22 4.07
C GLY A 99 -8.33 -16.35 2.89
N GLU A 100 -8.83 -16.40 1.65
CA GLU A 100 -7.98 -16.32 0.46
C GLU A 100 -7.24 -14.99 0.43
N VAL A 101 -5.96 -15.03 0.08
CA VAL A 101 -5.10 -13.85 -0.04
C VAL A 101 -4.71 -13.64 -1.49
N THR A 102 -5.00 -12.46 -2.02
CA THR A 102 -4.53 -12.03 -3.33
C THR A 102 -3.47 -10.95 -3.16
N ARG A 103 -2.23 -11.23 -3.62
CA ARG A 103 -1.23 -10.17 -3.80
C ARG A 103 -1.59 -9.34 -5.03
N LEU A 104 -2.14 -8.15 -4.79
CA LEU A 104 -2.66 -7.26 -5.84
C LEU A 104 -1.53 -6.48 -6.52
N ALA A 105 -0.56 -6.00 -5.74
CA ALA A 105 0.56 -5.22 -6.24
C ALA A 105 1.84 -5.50 -5.45
N GLU A 106 2.98 -5.24 -6.07
CA GLU A 106 4.30 -5.30 -5.44
C GLU A 106 5.27 -4.36 -6.14
N GLY A 107 6.34 -3.97 -5.47
CA GLY A 107 7.40 -3.18 -6.09
C GLY A 107 8.34 -2.51 -5.09
N SER A 108 9.06 -1.50 -5.58
CA SER A 108 9.94 -0.68 -4.75
C SER A 108 9.19 0.49 -4.12
N CYS A 109 9.68 0.94 -2.97
CA CYS A 109 9.29 2.17 -2.32
C CYS A 109 10.55 2.99 -2.07
N CYS A 110 10.54 4.27 -2.42
CA CYS A 110 11.62 5.21 -2.10
C CYS A 110 11.11 6.45 -1.39
N VAL A 111 11.97 7.07 -0.60
CA VAL A 111 11.65 8.27 0.19
C VAL A 111 12.48 9.43 -0.34
N SER A 112 11.80 10.53 -0.66
CA SER A 112 12.41 11.81 -0.96
C SER A 112 12.46 12.63 0.33
N PRO A 113 13.64 12.90 0.90
CA PRO A 113 13.75 13.62 2.16
C PRO A 113 13.19 15.04 2.08
N GLU A 114 12.68 15.55 3.20
CA GLU A 114 12.24 16.93 3.31
C GLU A 114 13.44 17.85 3.60
N VAL A 115 13.35 19.09 3.11
CA VAL A 115 14.34 20.14 3.40
C VAL A 115 13.83 21.17 4.40
N THR A 116 12.51 21.27 4.58
CA THR A 116 11.89 22.07 5.62
C THR A 116 12.27 21.50 7.00
N ARG A 117 12.49 22.38 7.98
CA ARG A 117 12.84 22.04 9.36
C ARG A 117 11.93 22.87 10.25
N ASP A 118 11.01 22.21 10.94
CA ASP A 118 10.12 22.82 11.93
C ASP A 118 10.49 22.35 13.35
#